data_AF-A0A3N5GSM2-F1
#
_entry.id   AF-A0A3N5GSM2-F1
#
_cell.length_a   1.000
_cell.length_b   1.000
_cell.length_c   1.000
_cell.angle_alpha   90.00
_cell.angle_beta   90.00
_cell.angle_gamma   90.00
#
_symmetry.space_group_name_H-M   'P 1'
#
loop_
_entity.id
_entity.type
_entity.pdbx_description
1 polymer ?
#
loop_
_entity_poly.entity_id
_entity_poly.type
_entity_poly.pdbx_seq_one_letter_code
_entity_poly.pdbx_strand_id
1 'polypeptide(L)'
;MTLPSASPSQPASAAVAELLPDWDAPSHVKAFVTGRRGGVSRGAWGMAGGAAGGLNLGTRCGDDPRAVAENRARLAACLPSS
;
A
#
# COMPACT_ATOMS: atom_id res chain seq x y z
N MET A 1 -39.07 -3.89 -0.46
CA MET A 1 -38.24 -3.39 -1.57
C MET A 1 -37.00 -2.76 -0.94
N THR A 2 -35.96 -3.57 -0.73
CA THR A 2 -34.74 -3.16 -0.01
C THR A 2 -33.76 -2.63 -1.04
N LEU A 3 -33.35 -1.36 -0.91
CA LEU A 3 -32.30 -0.78 -1.74
C LEU A 3 -30.98 -1.51 -1.46
N PRO A 4 -30.14 -1.78 -2.48
CA PRO A 4 -28.78 -2.23 -2.22
C PRO A 4 -28.02 -1.09 -1.54
N SER A 5 -27.60 -1.32 -0.30
CA SER A 5 -26.65 -0.45 0.39
C SER A 5 -25.34 -0.50 -0.42
N ALA A 6 -25.01 0.60 -1.09
CA ALA A 6 -23.73 0.72 -1.79
C ALA A 6 -22.62 0.54 -0.74
N SER A 7 -21.86 -0.55 -0.87
CA SER A 7 -20.64 -0.73 -0.08
C SER A 7 -19.78 0.53 -0.23
N PRO A 8 -19.22 1.09 0.86
CA PRO A 8 -18.34 2.24 0.72
C PRO A 8 -17.22 1.87 -0.25
N SER A 9 -17.02 2.70 -1.27
CA SER A 9 -15.89 2.62 -2.19
C SER A 9 -14.63 2.46 -1.36
N GLN A 10 -13.91 1.35 -1.50
CA GLN A 10 -12.68 1.13 -0.74
C GLN A 10 -11.74 2.32 -1.00
N PRO A 11 -11.11 2.88 0.04
CA PRO A 11 -10.15 3.95 -0.17
C PRO A 11 -9.01 3.44 -1.04
N ALA A 12 -8.44 4.30 -1.89
CA ALA A 12 -7.33 3.94 -2.77
C ALA A 12 -6.15 3.29 -2.00
N SER A 13 -6.00 3.59 -0.71
CA SER A 13 -5.00 3.00 0.18
C SER A 13 -5.21 1.52 0.51
N ALA A 14 -6.40 0.94 0.30
CA ALA A 14 -6.70 -0.46 0.63
C ALA A 14 -5.81 -1.46 -0.10
N ALA A 15 -5.23 -1.08 -1.24
CA ALA A 15 -4.31 -1.93 -2.01
C ALA A 15 -2.90 -2.05 -1.39
N VAL A 16 -2.50 -1.08 -0.56
CA VAL A 16 -1.13 -0.98 -0.01
C VAL A 16 -1.08 -0.88 1.52
N ALA A 17 -2.19 -0.55 2.18
CA ALA A 17 -2.30 -0.44 3.62
C ALA A 17 -2.44 -1.82 4.26
N GLU A 18 -1.59 -2.13 5.23
CA GLU A 18 -1.63 -3.38 5.99
C GLU A 18 -2.10 -3.15 7.44
N LEU A 19 -1.80 -1.99 8.04
CA LEU A 19 -2.24 -1.64 9.39
C LEU A 19 -2.75 -0.20 9.47
N LEU A 20 -3.70 0.04 10.38
CA LEU A 20 -4.17 1.38 10.75
C LEU A 20 -3.71 1.68 12.18
N PRO A 21 -3.06 2.84 12.43
CA PRO A 21 -2.71 3.24 13.78
C PRO A 21 -3.96 3.48 14.64
N ASP A 22 -4.04 2.79 15.78
CA ASP A 22 -5.09 3.00 16.77
C ASP A 22 -4.65 4.08 17.77
N TRP A 23 -5.07 5.32 17.50
CA TRP A 23 -4.77 6.49 18.32
C TRP A 23 -5.84 7.57 18.15
N ASP A 24 -5.94 8.48 19.12
CA ASP A 24 -6.90 9.58 19.11
C ASP A 24 -6.45 10.73 18.19
N ALA A 25 -6.46 10.47 16.88
CA ALA A 25 -6.16 11.47 15.87
C ALA A 25 -7.38 12.34 15.54
N PRO A 26 -7.17 13.64 15.24
CA PRO A 26 -8.21 14.48 14.67
C PRO A 26 -8.82 13.87 13.40
N SER A 27 -10.12 14.06 13.18
CA SER A 27 -10.89 13.40 12.09
C SER A 27 -10.36 13.64 10.67
N HIS A 28 -9.66 14.76 10.45
CA HIS A 28 -9.04 15.15 9.19
C HIS A 28 -7.64 14.55 8.98
N VAL A 29 -7.02 13.98 10.00
CA VAL A 29 -5.76 13.25 9.89
C VAL A 29 -6.06 11.81 9.48
N LYS A 30 -5.43 11.35 8.40
CA LYS A 30 -5.49 9.96 7.94
C LYS A 30 -4.08 9.37 7.99
N ALA A 31 -3.98 8.14 8.47
CA ALA A 31 -2.71 7.43 8.56
C ALA A 31 -2.92 5.94 8.26
N PHE A 32 -1.92 5.31 7.67
CA PHE A 32 -1.83 3.86 7.51
C PHE A 32 -0.36 3.45 7.48
N VAL A 33 -0.10 2.17 7.71
CA VAL A 33 1.21 1.57 7.57
C VAL A 33 1.14 0.59 6.40
N THR A 34 2.07 0.73 5.46
CA THR A 34 2.20 -0.25 4.39
C THR A 34 2.72 -1.57 4.94
N GLY A 35 2.48 -2.65 4.22
CA GLY A 35 3.29 -3.84 4.41
C GLY A 35 3.74 -4.42 3.08
N ARG A 36 3.89 -5.74 2.98
CA ARG A 36 4.55 -6.32 1.79
C ARG A 36 3.64 -6.42 0.58
N ARG A 37 2.32 -6.44 0.76
CA ARG A 37 1.38 -6.67 -0.34
C ARG A 37 1.22 -5.43 -1.23
N GLY A 38 0.89 -5.66 -2.50
CA GLY A 38 0.51 -4.60 -3.44
C GLY A 38 1.63 -4.05 -4.32
N GLY A 39 2.84 -4.61 -4.24
CA GLY A 39 3.97 -4.16 -5.05
C GLY A 39 4.31 -5.05 -6.23
N VAL A 40 5.52 -4.88 -6.77
CA VAL A 40 6.06 -5.63 -7.92
C VAL A 40 7.43 -6.25 -7.66
N SER A 41 8.03 -6.00 -6.49
CA SER A 41 9.33 -6.56 -6.14
C SER A 41 9.27 -8.08 -6.02
N ARG A 42 10.44 -8.71 -6.20
CA ARG A 42 10.61 -10.17 -6.26
C ARG A 42 11.75 -10.62 -5.34
N GLY A 43 11.94 -11.93 -5.23
CA GLY A 43 13.03 -12.52 -4.45
C GLY A 43 12.95 -12.11 -2.97
N ALA A 44 14.08 -11.64 -2.42
CA ALA A 44 14.16 -11.20 -1.01
C ALA A 44 13.22 -10.01 -0.68
N TRP A 45 12.84 -9.22 -1.68
CA TRP A 45 11.94 -8.08 -1.54
C TRP A 45 10.49 -8.38 -1.96
N GLY A 46 10.22 -9.63 -2.34
CA GLY A 46 8.88 -10.13 -2.67
C GLY A 46 8.03 -10.46 -1.44
N MET A 47 7.00 -11.26 -1.66
CA MET A 47 6.14 -11.82 -0.63
C MET A 47 6.85 -12.96 0.13
N ALA A 48 6.30 -13.31 1.30
CA ALA A 48 6.76 -14.47 2.05
C ALA A 48 6.70 -15.76 1.20
N GLY A 49 7.64 -16.68 1.42
CA GLY A 49 7.76 -17.89 0.62
C GLY A 49 8.34 -17.69 -0.79
N GLY A 50 8.90 -16.52 -1.09
CA GLY A 50 9.56 -16.24 -2.37
C GLY A 50 8.60 -15.85 -3.51
N ALA A 51 7.31 -15.69 -3.22
CA ALA A 51 6.34 -15.20 -4.21
C ALA A 51 6.64 -13.74 -4.62
N ALA A 52 6.32 -13.38 -5.85
CA ALA A 52 6.44 -12.00 -6.33
C ALA A 52 5.33 -11.11 -5.75
N GLY A 53 5.47 -9.79 -5.92
CA GLY A 53 4.43 -8.81 -5.58
C GLY A 53 4.71 -8.02 -4.30
N GLY A 54 5.97 -7.94 -3.89
CA GLY A 54 6.40 -7.20 -2.72
C GLY A 54 6.43 -5.68 -2.93
N LEU A 55 5.93 -4.92 -1.96
CA LEU A 55 5.90 -3.46 -1.93
C LEU A 55 7.14 -2.89 -1.23
N ASN A 56 8.31 -3.13 -1.80
CA ASN A 56 9.54 -2.53 -1.29
C ASN A 56 9.70 -1.08 -1.74
N LEU A 57 9.90 -0.17 -0.78
CA LEU A 57 10.01 1.28 -1.00
C LEU A 57 11.45 1.80 -0.86
N GLY A 58 12.38 0.93 -0.45
CA GLY A 58 13.77 1.29 -0.11
C GLY A 58 14.69 1.38 -1.32
N THR A 59 15.30 2.55 -1.54
CA THR A 59 16.16 2.84 -2.70
C THR A 59 17.62 2.40 -2.55
N ARG A 60 18.04 1.96 -1.36
CA ARG A 60 19.43 1.60 -1.03
C ARG A 60 19.54 0.23 -0.37
N CYS A 61 18.75 -0.73 -0.84
CA CYS A 61 18.68 -2.07 -0.25
C CYS A 61 19.07 -3.22 -1.20
N GLY A 62 19.33 -2.93 -2.48
CA GLY A 62 19.73 -3.92 -3.48
C GLY A 62 18.61 -4.45 -4.38
N ASP A 63 17.36 -3.98 -4.20
CA ASP A 63 16.24 -4.31 -5.08
C ASP A 63 16.37 -3.61 -6.45
N ASP A 64 15.59 -4.07 -7.44
CA ASP A 64 15.52 -3.46 -8.76
C ASP A 64 15.00 -2.00 -8.64
N PRO A 65 15.78 -0.99 -9.06
CA PRO A 65 15.37 0.41 -9.01
C PRO A 65 14.04 0.69 -9.72
N ARG A 66 13.71 -0.06 -10.79
CA ARG A 66 12.44 0.09 -11.52
C ARG A 66 11.27 -0.45 -10.69
N ALA A 67 11.46 -1.57 -10.00
CA ALA A 67 10.46 -2.13 -9.09
C ALA A 67 10.17 -1.18 -7.92
N VAL A 68 11.22 -0.61 -7.33
CA VAL A 68 11.07 0.38 -6.24
C VAL A 68 10.37 1.65 -6.72
N ALA A 69 10.68 2.14 -7.93
CA ALA A 69 9.99 3.31 -8.50
C ALA A 69 8.50 3.06 -8.70
N GLU A 70 8.12 1.92 -9.26
CA GLU A 70 6.72 1.51 -9.43
C GLU A 70 5.99 1.36 -8.08
N ASN A 71 6.60 0.70 -7.09
CA ASN A 71 6.03 0.57 -5.75
C ASN A 71 5.75 1.93 -5.10
N ARG A 72 6.66 2.90 -5.29
CA ARG A 72 6.48 4.27 -4.79
C ARG A 72 5.38 5.02 -5.54
N ALA A 73 5.25 4.81 -6.85
CA ALA A 73 4.16 5.38 -7.63
C ALA A 73 2.79 4.85 -7.16
N ARG A 74 2.70 3.55 -6.88
CA ARG A 74 1.51 2.92 -6.29
C ARG A 74 1.14 3.51 -4.95
N LEU A 75 2.13 3.71 -4.07
CA LEU A 75 1.89 4.36 -2.79
C LEU A 75 1.43 5.81 -2.97
N ALA A 76 2.07 6.57 -3.85
CA ALA A 76 1.74 7.97 -4.12
C ALA A 76 0.29 8.14 -4.61
N ALA A 77 -0.21 7.23 -5.44
CA ALA A 77 -1.60 7.23 -5.90
C ALA A 77 -2.64 7.05 -4.77
N CYS A 78 -2.20 6.58 -3.59
CA CYS A 78 -3.05 6.41 -2.41
C CYS A 78 -2.97 7.60 -1.43
N LEU A 79 -2.09 8.56 -1.65
CA LEU A 79 -1.84 9.68 -0.74
C LEU A 79 -2.50 10.97 -1.27
N PRO A 80 -2.92 11.89 -0.37
CA PRO A 80 -3.42 13.19 -0.80
C PRO A 80 -2.32 13.98 -1.51
N SER A 81 -2.65 14.55 -2.67
CA SER A 81 -1.75 15.31 -3.57
C SER A 81 -0.53 14.51 -4.06
N SER A 82 -0.70 13.84 -5.20
CA SER A 82 0.40 13.36 -6.05
C SER A 82 1.00 14.48 -6.89
#